data_AF-I9KVP4-F1
#
_entry.id   AF-I9KVP4-F1
#
_cell.length_a   1.000
_cell.length_b   1.000
_cell.length_c   1.000
_cell.angle_alpha   90.00
_cell.angle_beta   90.00
_cell.angle_gamma   90.00
#
_symmetry.space_group_name_H-M   'P 1'
#
loop_
_entity.id
_entity.type
_entity.pdbx_description
1 polymer ?
#
loop_
_entity_poly.entity_id
_entity_poly.type
_entity_poly.pdbx_seq_one_letter_code
_entity_poly.pdbx_strand_id
1 'polypeptide(L)'
;MKKFEFNLQPVLNLKEQSEKIEKERLSKIMAEINLQKEKLHNLTKHLNDVLEERKDEISKGTTALKIAESDAYVRKIQQMIEDKRNLIKKLEKDADLVRENLLKISKEKKALENLREKQFTEYQYLLNLEQNKVIDEQISFRVAKSY
;
A
#
# COMPACT_ATOMS: atom_id res chain seq x y z
N MET A 1 -42.51 1.58 -2.55
CA MET A 1 -41.32 1.53 -3.43
C MET A 1 -40.41 0.36 -3.05
N LYS A 2 -39.69 -0.21 -4.03
CA LYS A 2 -38.64 -1.20 -3.76
C LYS A 2 -37.45 -0.54 -3.06
N LYS A 3 -36.72 -1.30 -2.24
CA LYS A 3 -35.46 -0.87 -1.59
C LYS A 3 -34.43 -0.48 -2.66
N PHE A 4 -33.58 0.50 -2.36
CA PHE A 4 -32.46 0.87 -3.22
C PHE A 4 -31.51 -0.32 -3.44
N GLU A 5 -31.17 -0.58 -4.71
CA GLU A 5 -30.22 -1.61 -5.11
C GLU A 5 -29.21 -1.00 -6.09
N PHE A 6 -27.93 -1.16 -5.79
CA PHE A 6 -26.86 -0.72 -6.67
C PHE A 6 -26.36 -1.90 -7.50
N ASN A 7 -26.67 -1.91 -8.80
CA ASN A 7 -26.36 -3.03 -9.69
C ASN A 7 -24.86 -3.37 -9.78
N LEU A 8 -23.98 -2.39 -9.53
CA LEU A 8 -22.52 -2.59 -9.55
C LEU A 8 -21.93 -2.85 -8.15
N GLN A 9 -22.76 -3.12 -7.13
CA GLN A 9 -22.29 -3.45 -5.79
C GLN A 9 -21.33 -4.66 -5.77
N PRO A 10 -21.55 -5.74 -6.56
CA PRO A 10 -20.57 -6.83 -6.63
C PRO A 10 -19.21 -6.38 -7.16
N VAL A 11 -19.18 -5.49 -8.15
CA VAL A 11 -17.93 -4.94 -8.72
C VAL A 11 -17.22 -4.07 -7.70
N LEU A 12 -17.97 -3.24 -6.97
CA LEU A 12 -17.42 -2.41 -5.88
C LEU A 12 -16.78 -3.27 -4.79
N ASN A 13 -17.45 -4.34 -4.34
CA ASN A 13 -16.91 -5.27 -3.34
C ASN A 13 -15.60 -5.92 -3.82
N LEU A 14 -15.54 -6.33 -5.09
CA LEU A 14 -14.31 -6.90 -5.67
C LEU A 14 -13.16 -5.89 -5.69
N LYS A 15 -13.44 -4.60 -5.94
CA LYS A 15 -12.43 -3.53 -5.91
C LYS A 15 -11.96 -3.24 -4.49
N GLU A 16 -12.85 -3.24 -3.50
CA GLU A 16 -12.49 -3.13 -2.08
C GLU A 16 -11.55 -4.26 -1.65
N GLN A 17 -11.88 -5.52 -2.02
CA GLN A 17 -11.04 -6.66 -1.72
C GLN A 17 -9.68 -6.59 -2.43
N SER A 18 -9.67 -6.18 -3.70
CA SER A 18 -8.43 -6.00 -4.48
C SER A 18 -7.53 -4.93 -3.85
N GLU A 19 -8.12 -3.80 -3.41
CA GLU A 19 -7.39 -2.73 -2.75
C GLU A 19 -6.76 -3.22 -1.44
N LYS A 20 -7.50 -4.03 -0.66
CA LYS A 20 -6.99 -4.62 0.59
C LYS A 20 -5.79 -5.54 0.32
N ILE A 21 -5.90 -6.43 -0.67
CA ILE A 21 -4.82 -7.35 -1.05
C ILE A 21 -3.55 -6.60 -1.46
N GLU A 22 -3.69 -5.56 -2.30
CA GLU A 22 -2.53 -4.78 -2.76
C GLU A 22 -1.91 -3.94 -1.63
N LYS A 23 -2.72 -3.42 -0.68
CA LYS A 23 -2.21 -2.79 0.55
C LYS A 23 -1.39 -3.76 1.39
N GLU A 24 -1.90 -4.97 1.63
CA GLU A 24 -1.17 -6.00 2.37
C GLU A 24 0.13 -6.40 1.68
N ARG A 25 0.10 -6.53 0.34
CA ARG A 25 1.29 -6.80 -0.47
C ARG A 25 2.33 -5.69 -0.32
N LEU A 26 1.92 -4.42 -0.43
CA LEU A 26 2.80 -3.28 -0.25
C LEU A 26 3.41 -3.27 1.15
N SER A 27 2.61 -3.51 2.19
CA SER A 27 3.09 -3.59 3.57
C SER A 27 4.17 -4.66 3.76
N LYS A 28 4.00 -5.84 3.16
CA LYS A 28 5.01 -6.92 3.19
C LYS A 28 6.32 -6.50 2.52
N ILE A 29 6.25 -5.88 1.34
CA ILE A 29 7.44 -5.41 0.62
C ILE A 29 8.15 -4.33 1.44
N MET A 30 7.42 -3.39 2.02
CA MET A 30 7.99 -2.33 2.85
C MET A 30 8.66 -2.87 4.11
N ALA A 31 8.08 -3.88 4.76
CA ALA A 31 8.69 -4.56 5.89
C ALA A 31 10.02 -5.24 5.49
N GLU A 32 10.04 -5.91 4.34
CA GLU A 32 11.26 -6.54 3.82
C GLU A 32 12.34 -5.49 3.47
N ILE A 33 11.97 -4.37 2.86
CA ILE A 33 12.91 -3.26 2.58
C ILE A 33 13.55 -2.77 3.87
N ASN A 34 12.75 -2.54 4.91
CA ASN A 34 13.26 -2.07 6.20
C ASN A 34 14.21 -3.08 6.84
N LEU A 35 13.86 -4.37 6.82
CA LEU A 35 14.71 -5.45 7.31
C LEU A 35 16.05 -5.51 6.56
N GLN A 36 16.03 -5.38 5.23
CA GLN A 36 17.27 -5.40 4.44
C GLN A 36 18.11 -4.13 4.66
N LYS A 37 17.49 -2.97 4.87
CA LYS A 37 18.18 -1.72 5.24
C LYS A 37 18.87 -1.83 6.59
N GLU A 38 18.23 -2.46 7.58
CA GLU A 38 18.84 -2.74 8.89
C GLU A 38 20.05 -3.69 8.74
N LYS A 39 19.89 -4.78 7.98
CA LYS A 39 21.00 -5.71 7.70
C LYS A 39 22.18 -5.02 6.98
N LEU A 40 21.88 -4.15 6.02
CA LEU A 40 22.89 -3.36 5.32
C LEU A 40 23.61 -2.40 6.28
N HIS A 41 22.87 -1.75 7.18
CA HIS A 41 23.46 -0.88 8.20
C HIS A 41 24.41 -1.66 9.10
N ASN A 42 23.99 -2.82 9.61
CA ASN A 42 24.82 -3.68 10.45
C ASN A 42 26.07 -4.18 9.72
N LEU A 43 25.95 -4.59 8.45
CA LEU A 43 27.10 -4.98 7.63
C LEU A 43 28.09 -3.83 7.39
N THR A 44 27.57 -2.61 7.19
CA THR A 44 28.41 -1.43 6.97
C THR A 44 29.13 -1.04 8.26
N LYS A 45 28.45 -1.11 9.41
CA LYS A 45 29.08 -0.91 10.71
C LYS A 45 30.19 -1.94 10.96
N HIS A 46 29.88 -3.22 10.77
CA HIS A 46 30.84 -4.32 10.90
C HIS A 46 32.06 -4.13 9.97
N LEU A 47 31.85 -3.69 8.73
CA LEU A 47 32.95 -3.37 7.82
C LEU A 47 33.86 -2.27 8.39
N ASN A 48 33.28 -1.21 8.95
CA ASN A 48 34.06 -0.12 9.54
C ASN A 48 34.87 -0.62 10.74
N ASP A 49 34.26 -1.40 11.63
CA ASP A 49 34.93 -1.99 12.80
C ASP A 49 36.14 -2.84 12.36
N VAL A 50 35.95 -3.70 11.35
CA VAL A 50 37.02 -4.54 10.77
C VAL A 50 38.15 -3.70 10.14
N LEU A 51 37.82 -2.59 9.48
CA LEU A 51 38.81 -1.71 8.88
C LEU A 51 39.61 -0.94 9.93
N GLU A 52 38.98 -0.53 11.03
CA GLU A 52 39.67 0.09 12.17
C GLU A 52 40.61 -0.89 12.87
N GLU A 53 40.13 -2.09 13.20
CA GLU A 53 40.96 -3.16 13.78
C GLU A 53 42.18 -3.48 12.89
N ARG A 54 41.94 -3.62 11.58
CA ARG A 54 43.02 -3.85 10.61
C ARG A 54 44.06 -2.73 10.64
N LYS A 55 43.62 -1.46 10.67
CA LYS A 55 44.53 -0.31 10.69
C LYS A 55 45.41 -0.33 11.93
N ASP A 56 44.83 -0.66 13.08
CA ASP A 56 45.54 -0.81 14.34
C ASP A 56 46.55 -1.97 14.31
N GLU A 57 46.17 -3.14 13.78
CA GLU A 57 47.08 -4.28 13.63
C GLU A 57 48.28 -3.96 12.73
N ILE A 58 48.03 -3.25 11.62
CA ILE A 58 49.10 -2.82 10.71
C ILE A 58 50.05 -1.85 11.44
N SER A 59 49.52 -0.91 12.22
CA SER A 59 50.33 0.07 12.97
C SER A 59 51.25 -0.57 14.01
N LYS A 60 50.82 -1.69 14.61
CA LYS A 60 51.56 -2.44 15.64
C LYS A 60 52.60 -3.41 15.06
N GLY A 61 52.63 -3.54 13.74
CA GLY A 61 53.45 -4.53 13.03
C GLY A 61 52.72 -5.87 12.94
N THR A 62 52.40 -6.28 11.71
CA THR A 62 51.73 -7.55 11.42
C THR A 62 52.40 -8.25 10.23
N THR A 63 52.02 -9.49 9.96
CA THR A 63 52.56 -10.28 8.85
C THR A 63 51.81 -10.01 7.55
N ALA A 64 52.49 -10.14 6.41
CA ALA A 64 51.85 -10.03 5.10
C ALA A 64 50.69 -11.02 4.91
N LEU A 65 50.78 -12.21 5.51
CA LEU A 65 49.71 -13.22 5.48
C LEU A 65 48.42 -12.71 6.14
N LYS A 66 48.52 -12.15 7.35
CA LYS A 66 47.36 -11.58 8.07
C LYS A 66 46.71 -10.42 7.30
N ILE A 67 47.52 -9.59 6.65
CA ILE A 67 47.01 -8.50 5.79
C ILE A 67 46.19 -9.08 4.63
N ALA A 68 46.69 -10.13 3.96
CA ALA A 68 46.01 -10.77 2.85
C ALA A 68 44.69 -11.45 3.27
N GLU A 69 44.66 -12.10 4.44
CA GLU A 69 43.45 -12.70 5.02
C GLU A 69 42.39 -11.64 5.35
N SER A 70 42.80 -10.54 6.00
CA SER A 70 41.93 -9.39 6.29
C SER A 70 41.37 -8.77 5.01
N ASP A 71 42.20 -8.61 3.97
CA ASP A 71 41.76 -8.10 2.66
C ASP A 71 40.72 -9.00 1.99
N ALA A 72 40.90 -10.32 2.04
CA ALA A 72 39.93 -11.26 1.51
C ALA A 72 38.59 -11.17 2.26
N TYR A 73 38.64 -11.02 3.58
CA TYR A 73 37.47 -10.86 4.42
C TYR A 73 36.72 -9.55 4.15
N VAL A 74 37.43 -8.43 4.07
CA VAL A 74 36.89 -7.11 3.71
C VAL A 74 36.19 -7.17 2.35
N ARG A 75 36.82 -7.77 1.33
CA ARG A 75 36.20 -7.94 0.00
C ARG A 75 34.90 -8.74 0.08
N LYS A 76 34.84 -9.77 0.90
CA LYS A 76 33.63 -10.57 1.11
C LYS A 76 32.49 -9.74 1.73
N ILE A 77 32.79 -8.92 2.75
CA ILE A 77 31.79 -8.04 3.37
C ILE A 77 31.31 -6.98 2.36
N GLN A 78 32.22 -6.39 1.59
CA GLN A 78 31.87 -5.43 0.54
C GLN A 78 30.95 -6.03 -0.52
N GLN A 79 31.21 -7.27 -0.95
CA GLN A 79 30.32 -7.98 -1.86
C GLN A 79 28.94 -8.19 -1.24
N MET A 80 28.86 -8.63 0.03
CA MET A 80 27.59 -8.78 0.73
C MET A 80 26.80 -7.46 0.84
N ILE A 81 27.49 -6.34 1.08
CA ILE A 81 26.90 -5.00 1.09
C ILE A 81 26.30 -4.66 -0.28
N GLU A 82 27.03 -4.93 -1.36
CA GLU A 82 26.58 -4.65 -2.72
C GLU A 82 25.37 -5.52 -3.10
N ASP A 83 25.40 -6.81 -2.76
CA ASP A 83 24.26 -7.71 -2.95
C ASP A 83 23.01 -7.22 -2.21
N LYS A 84 23.17 -6.70 -0.98
CA LYS A 84 22.07 -6.12 -0.19
C LYS A 84 21.53 -4.83 -0.80
N ARG A 85 22.40 -3.95 -1.29
CA ARG A 85 21.98 -2.73 -2.00
C ARG A 85 21.18 -3.05 -3.24
N ASN A 86 21.64 -4.02 -4.04
CA ASN A 86 20.94 -4.48 -5.23
C ASN A 86 19.58 -5.11 -4.91
N LEU A 87 19.49 -5.90 -3.84
CA LEU A 87 18.22 -6.45 -3.36
C LEU A 87 17.25 -5.34 -2.93
N ILE A 88 17.71 -4.36 -2.13
CA ILE A 88 16.88 -3.23 -1.70
C ILE A 88 16.36 -2.47 -2.92
N LYS A 89 17.22 -2.17 -3.89
CA LYS A 89 16.84 -1.48 -5.12
C LYS A 89 15.79 -2.25 -5.92
N LYS A 90 15.88 -3.57 -5.96
CA LYS A 90 14.86 -4.43 -6.60
C LYS A 90 13.53 -4.36 -5.85
N LEU A 91 13.55 -4.49 -4.53
CA LEU A 91 12.35 -4.41 -3.69
C LEU A 91 11.68 -3.03 -3.78
N GLU A 92 12.46 -1.94 -3.86
CA GLU A 92 11.94 -0.58 -4.03
C GLU A 92 11.21 -0.43 -5.38
N LYS A 93 11.77 -0.98 -6.47
CA LYS A 93 11.06 -1.03 -7.76
C LYS A 93 9.78 -1.85 -7.68
N ASP A 94 9.80 -3.00 -7.02
CA ASP A 94 8.61 -3.84 -6.83
C ASP A 94 7.54 -3.10 -6.01
N ALA A 95 7.95 -2.34 -4.99
CA ALA A 95 7.05 -1.50 -4.19
C ALA A 95 6.40 -0.40 -5.04
N ASP A 96 7.15 0.23 -5.94
CA ASP A 96 6.62 1.28 -6.83
C ASP A 96 5.57 0.73 -7.80
N LEU A 97 5.80 -0.45 -8.38
CA LEU A 97 4.81 -1.13 -9.22
C LEU A 97 3.52 -1.44 -8.45
N VAL A 98 3.64 -1.92 -7.21
CA VAL A 98 2.47 -2.18 -6.36
C VAL A 98 1.75 -0.89 -5.98
N ARG A 99 2.48 0.22 -5.73
CA ARG A 99 1.87 1.53 -5.48
C ARG A 99 1.08 2.04 -6.68
N GLU A 100 1.63 1.93 -7.88
CA GLU A 100 0.94 2.32 -9.11
C GLU A 100 -0.35 1.54 -9.31
N ASN A 101 -0.30 0.22 -9.10
CA ASN A 101 -1.47 -0.64 -9.19
C ASN A 101 -2.52 -0.30 -8.12
N LEU A 102 -2.08 -0.09 -6.88
CA LEU A 102 -2.96 0.33 -5.78
C LEU A 102 -3.64 1.66 -6.11
N LEU A 103 -2.92 2.65 -6.64
CA LEU A 103 -3.50 3.93 -7.06
C LEU A 103 -4.59 3.75 -8.13
N LYS A 104 -4.36 2.85 -9.10
CA LYS A 104 -5.36 2.54 -10.12
C LYS A 104 -6.62 1.93 -9.51
N ILE A 105 -6.46 0.92 -8.67
CA ILE A 105 -7.59 0.25 -7.98
C ILE A 105 -8.35 1.23 -7.09
N SER A 106 -7.65 2.07 -6.33
CA SER A 106 -8.27 3.09 -5.47
C SER A 106 -9.07 4.12 -6.28
N LYS A 107 -8.57 4.55 -7.45
CA LYS A 107 -9.30 5.45 -8.35
C LYS A 107 -10.58 4.81 -8.89
N GLU A 108 -10.50 3.57 -9.37
CA GLU A 108 -11.65 2.84 -9.90
C GLU A 108 -12.70 2.58 -8.81
N LYS A 109 -12.26 2.19 -7.61
CA LYS A 109 -13.13 2.01 -6.44
C LYS A 109 -13.86 3.32 -6.10
N LYS A 110 -13.13 4.43 -6.01
CA LYS A 110 -13.71 5.74 -5.69
C LYS A 110 -14.71 6.20 -6.74
N ALA A 111 -14.49 5.89 -8.01
CA ALA A 111 -15.46 6.18 -9.07
C ALA A 111 -16.77 5.40 -8.87
N LEU A 112 -16.70 4.13 -8.46
CA LEU A 112 -17.88 3.30 -8.15
C LEU A 112 -18.62 3.78 -6.89
N GLU A 113 -17.88 4.15 -5.84
CA GLU A 113 -18.44 4.75 -4.62
C GLU A 113 -19.23 6.02 -4.95
N ASN A 114 -18.61 6.95 -5.69
CA ASN A 114 -19.27 8.19 -6.12
C ASN A 114 -20.51 7.94 -6.99
N LEU A 115 -20.46 6.93 -7.88
CA LEU A 115 -21.61 6.56 -8.72
C LEU A 115 -22.76 6.02 -7.86
N ARG A 116 -22.45 5.15 -6.90
CA ARG A 116 -23.43 4.61 -5.95
C ARG A 116 -24.08 5.72 -5.13
N GLU A 117 -23.28 6.65 -4.61
CA GLU A 117 -23.77 7.80 -3.86
C GLU A 117 -24.74 8.65 -4.68
N LYS A 118 -24.37 8.98 -5.93
CA LYS A 118 -25.26 9.74 -6.85
C LYS A 118 -26.59 9.02 -7.08
N GLN A 119 -26.55 7.73 -7.40
CA GLN A 119 -27.77 6.94 -7.62
C GLN A 119 -28.62 6.84 -6.36
N PHE A 120 -27.98 6.75 -5.19
CA PHE A 120 -28.68 6.74 -3.91
C PHE A 120 -29.37 8.07 -3.64
N THR A 121 -28.69 9.21 -3.88
CA THR A 121 -29.28 10.54 -3.75
C THR A 121 -30.47 10.72 -4.68
N GLU A 122 -30.38 10.27 -5.93
CA GLU A 122 -31.49 10.32 -6.88
C GLU A 122 -32.67 9.46 -6.43
N TYR A 123 -32.41 8.23 -5.96
CA TYR A 123 -33.44 7.37 -5.37
C TYR A 123 -34.14 8.04 -4.18
N GLN A 124 -33.40 8.68 -3.28
CA GLN A 124 -33.98 9.41 -2.14
C GLN A 124 -34.85 10.57 -2.60
N TYR A 125 -34.42 11.32 -3.62
CA TYR A 125 -35.20 12.42 -4.18
C TYR A 125 -36.54 11.92 -4.77
N LEU A 126 -36.50 10.86 -5.57
CA LEU A 126 -37.71 10.26 -6.15
C LEU A 126 -38.66 9.70 -5.08
N LEU A 127 -38.11 9.06 -4.04
CA LEU A 127 -38.89 8.57 -2.90
C LEU A 127 -39.63 9.71 -2.18
N ASN A 128 -38.95 10.83 -1.94
CA ASN A 128 -39.58 12.00 -1.32
C ASN A 128 -40.68 12.59 -2.22
N LEU A 129 -40.46 12.68 -3.53
CA LEU A 129 -41.48 13.15 -4.48
C LEU A 129 -42.72 12.25 -4.49
N GLU A 130 -42.56 10.93 -4.51
CA GLU A 130 -43.69 10.00 -4.44
C GLU A 130 -44.44 10.13 -3.12
N GLN A 131 -43.73 10.23 -1.99
CA GLN A 131 -44.35 10.41 -0.68
C GLN A 131 -45.16 11.71 -0.61
N ASN A 132 -44.62 12.81 -1.12
CA ASN A 132 -45.34 14.09 -1.16
C ASN A 132 -46.61 14.02 -2.03
N LYS A 133 -46.54 13.38 -3.21
CA LYS A 133 -47.73 13.18 -4.05
C LYS A 133 -48.81 12.37 -3.35
N VAL A 134 -48.45 11.30 -2.65
CA VAL A 134 -49.39 10.48 -1.88
C VAL A 134 -50.05 11.30 -0.77
N ILE A 135 -49.30 12.18 -0.10
CA ILE A 135 -49.83 13.08 0.91
C ILE A 135 -50.84 14.07 0.29
N ASP A 136 -50.49 14.71 -0.82
CA ASP A 136 -51.36 15.67 -1.51
C ASP A 136 -52.67 15.04 -2.00
N GLU A 137 -52.59 13.81 -2.55
CA GLU A 137 -53.77 13.03 -2.95
C GLU A 137 -54.67 12.68 -1.75
N GLN A 138 -54.09 12.29 -0.62
CA GLN A 138 -54.85 12.01 0.61
C GLN A 138 -55.53 13.27 1.16
N ILE A 139 -54.85 14.41 1.16
CA ILE A 139 -55.43 15.70 1.58
C ILE A 139 -56.59 16.06 0.65
N SER A 140 -56.39 15.99 -0.66
CA SER A 140 -57.42 16.30 -1.67
C SER A 140 -58.65 15.40 -1.53
N PHE A 141 -58.45 14.10 -1.30
CA PHE A 141 -59.56 13.16 -1.05
C PHE A 141 -60.33 13.47 0.24
N ARG A 142 -59.64 13.83 1.32
CA ARG A 142 -60.29 14.24 2.58
C ARG A 142 -61.10 15.52 2.41
N VAL A 143 -60.55 16.52 1.73
CA VAL A 143 -61.23 17.79 1.46
C VAL A 143 -62.47 17.57 0.57
N ALA A 144 -62.37 16.74 -0.47
CA ALA A 144 -63.50 16.41 -1.34
C ALA A 144 -64.63 15.66 -0.63
N LYS A 145 -64.32 14.90 0.43
CA LYS A 145 -65.32 14.16 1.24
C LYS A 145 -65.94 14.99 2.36
N SER A 146 -65.40 16.18 2.65
CA SER A 146 -65.92 17.11 3.65
C SER A 146 -66.90 18.17 3.09
N TYR A 147 -67.24 18.06 1.80
CA TYR A 147 -68.34 18.76 1.14
C TYR A 147 -69.47 17.77 0.83
#